data_AF-G0P2H3-F1
#
_entry.id   AF-G0P2H3-F1
#
_cell.length_a   1.000
_cell.length_b   1.000
_cell.length_c   1.000
_cell.angle_alpha   90.00
_cell.angle_beta   90.00
_cell.angle_gamma   90.00
#
_symmetry.space_group_name_H-M   'P 1'
#
loop_
_entity.id
_entity.type
_entity.pdbx_description
1 polymer ?
#
loop_
_entity_poly.entity_id
_entity_poly.type
_entity_poly.pdbx_seq_one_letter_code
_entity_poly.pdbx_strand_id
1 'polypeptide(L)'
;MPRVSSSFSGNKNVNIPKVNKAVRNGAPVPIHPINNANQNNGTIKNKTAWERVSKRLQRTQSATAHLKDTPLAQLMHKNLDTLFEGKRHNLTVKEVFSKELLYSETAEGREAKQMLHRHGIQFIDYSYRYRMICVFQEQDGEEVLFFCMSVKEYRAQKWCSVDYLDSVSLYSGVVFRTKVYEELIYSYFEYARSIGYERVHIFVSALGENEEYFFHKRPTTMRLPEQPMLMIRQFFTEQLHF
;
A
#
# COMPACT_ATOMS: atom_id res chain seq x y z
N MET A 1 -21.68 3.03 -44.11
CA MET A 1 -21.82 1.60 -43.78
C MET A 1 -21.24 0.81 -44.93
N PRO A 2 -20.19 0.02 -44.70
CA PRO A 2 -20.42 -1.38 -44.42
C PRO A 2 -19.83 -1.81 -43.07
N ARG A 3 -20.59 -2.66 -42.36
CA ARG A 3 -20.15 -3.39 -41.16
C ARG A 3 -19.17 -4.48 -41.60
N VAL A 4 -17.99 -4.51 -41.00
CA VAL A 4 -17.16 -5.72 -40.96
C VAL A 4 -17.04 -6.14 -39.51
N SER A 5 -17.74 -7.22 -39.20
CA SER A 5 -17.61 -8.00 -37.98
C SER A 5 -16.30 -8.78 -38.02
N SER A 6 -15.46 -8.66 -36.99
CA SER A 6 -14.44 -9.67 -36.73
C SER A 6 -14.40 -10.00 -35.24
N SER A 7 -14.87 -11.21 -34.97
CA SER A 7 -14.82 -11.94 -33.70
C SER A 7 -13.41 -12.04 -33.15
N PHE A 8 -13.23 -11.62 -31.89
CA PHE A 8 -12.02 -11.88 -31.11
C PHE A 8 -12.04 -13.34 -30.65
N SER A 9 -11.29 -14.22 -31.32
CA SER A 9 -10.98 -15.56 -30.80
C SER A 9 -9.80 -15.44 -29.83
N GLY A 10 -10.08 -15.57 -28.54
CA GLY A 10 -9.06 -15.57 -27.52
C GLY A 10 -8.15 -16.80 -27.64
N ASN A 11 -6.90 -16.59 -28.03
CA ASN A 11 -5.88 -17.62 -27.89
C ASN A 11 -5.23 -17.52 -26.50
N LYS A 12 -5.56 -18.51 -25.68
CA LYS A 12 -5.07 -18.71 -24.32
C LYS A 12 -3.64 -19.24 -24.41
N ASN A 13 -2.66 -18.48 -23.93
CA ASN A 13 -1.46 -19.00 -23.27
C ASN A 13 -0.56 -17.83 -22.81
N VAL A 14 -0.89 -17.30 -21.64
CA VAL A 14 0.07 -16.52 -20.83
C VAL A 14 0.27 -17.30 -19.54
N ASN A 15 1.50 -17.74 -19.29
CA ASN A 15 1.86 -18.49 -18.10
C ASN A 15 2.02 -17.52 -16.92
N ILE A 16 0.91 -17.26 -16.24
CA ILE A 16 0.84 -16.44 -15.03
C ILE A 16 1.35 -17.30 -13.86
N PRO A 17 2.26 -16.80 -12.98
CA PRO A 17 2.57 -17.49 -11.73
C PRO A 17 1.27 -17.76 -10.98
N LYS A 18 1.00 -19.03 -10.66
CA LYS A 18 -0.27 -19.45 -10.05
C LYS A 18 -0.49 -18.74 -8.72
N VAL A 19 -1.28 -17.67 -8.74
CA VAL A 19 -1.94 -17.13 -7.56
C VAL A 19 -2.81 -18.27 -7.00
N ASN A 20 -2.65 -18.53 -5.70
CA ASN A 20 -3.34 -19.61 -5.01
C ASN A 20 -4.84 -19.59 -5.31
N LYS A 21 -5.38 -20.75 -5.70
CA LYS A 21 -6.77 -20.96 -6.15
C LYS A 21 -7.83 -20.51 -5.11
N ALA A 22 -7.42 -20.27 -3.87
CA ALA A 22 -8.26 -19.82 -2.76
C ALA A 22 -8.68 -18.34 -2.81
N VAL A 23 -7.97 -17.49 -3.57
CA VAL A 23 -8.28 -16.05 -3.64
C VAL A 23 -9.31 -15.73 -4.73
N ARG A 24 -9.47 -16.61 -5.74
CA ARG A 24 -10.34 -16.37 -6.90
C ARG A 24 -11.84 -16.55 -6.67
N ASN A 25 -12.22 -17.35 -5.68
CA ASN A 25 -13.61 -17.64 -5.40
C ASN A 25 -13.87 -17.12 -4.00
N GLY A 26 -14.42 -15.89 -3.88
CA GLY A 26 -14.65 -15.18 -2.62
C GLY A 26 -15.07 -16.09 -1.49
N ALA A 27 -14.09 -16.60 -0.75
CA ALA A 27 -14.33 -17.53 0.33
C ALA A 27 -14.95 -16.70 1.45
N PRO A 28 -16.08 -17.13 2.02
CA PRO A 28 -16.70 -16.41 3.13
C PRO A 28 -15.67 -16.23 4.24
N VAL A 29 -15.59 -15.01 4.77
CA VAL A 29 -14.81 -14.73 5.97
C VAL A 29 -15.39 -15.60 7.08
N PRO A 30 -14.61 -16.55 7.66
CA PRO A 30 -15.15 -17.44 8.66
C PRO A 30 -15.47 -16.66 9.94
N ILE A 31 -16.73 -16.70 10.34
CA ILE A 31 -17.21 -16.26 11.65
C ILE A 31 -16.58 -17.19 12.70
N HIS A 32 -16.27 -16.67 13.90
CA HIS A 32 -15.85 -17.49 15.04
C HIS A 32 -16.74 -18.73 15.16
N PRO A 33 -16.15 -19.94 15.35
CA PRO A 33 -16.97 -21.13 15.47
C PRO A 33 -17.79 -21.04 16.76
N ILE A 34 -19.09 -20.81 16.61
CA ILE A 34 -20.06 -21.19 17.63
C ILE A 34 -19.99 -22.71 17.70
N ASN A 35 -19.61 -23.23 18.85
CA ASN A 35 -19.54 -24.67 19.13
C ASN A 35 -20.89 -25.32 18.84
N ASN A 36 -21.03 -25.92 17.67
CA ASN A 36 -22.02 -26.96 17.43
C ASN A 36 -21.33 -28.11 16.72
N ALA A 37 -21.30 -29.24 17.43
CA ALA A 37 -20.69 -30.47 17.01
C ALA A 37 -21.41 -31.04 15.78
N ASN A 38 -20.71 -31.14 14.66
CA ASN A 38 -20.74 -32.34 13.82
C ASN A 38 -19.57 -32.38 12.84
N GLN A 39 -18.83 -33.49 12.87
CA GLN A 39 -17.61 -33.70 12.10
C GLN A 39 -17.91 -33.99 10.62
N ASN A 40 -17.11 -33.42 9.70
CA ASN A 40 -16.79 -34.07 8.42
C ASN A 40 -15.48 -33.52 7.81
N ASN A 41 -14.72 -34.40 7.15
CA ASN A 41 -13.30 -34.34 6.74
C ASN A 41 -12.74 -33.08 6.04
N GLY A 42 -13.55 -32.07 5.70
CA GLY A 42 -13.07 -30.78 5.16
C GLY A 42 -12.50 -29.85 6.24
N THR A 43 -12.95 -30.00 7.48
CA THR A 43 -12.58 -29.12 8.61
C THR A 43 -11.13 -29.32 9.04
N ILE A 44 -10.59 -30.54 8.92
CA ILE A 44 -9.25 -30.93 9.42
C ILE A 44 -8.12 -30.27 8.60
N LYS A 45 -8.28 -30.17 7.28
CA LYS A 45 -7.27 -29.51 6.40
C LYS A 45 -7.21 -28.01 6.62
N ASN A 46 -8.35 -27.36 6.87
CA ASN A 46 -8.38 -25.94 7.21
C ASN A 46 -7.83 -25.69 8.62
N LYS A 47 -8.17 -26.55 9.59
CA LYS A 47 -7.64 -26.46 10.96
C LYS A 47 -6.10 -26.55 10.99
N THR A 48 -5.52 -27.44 10.19
CA THR A 48 -4.06 -27.62 10.11
C THR A 48 -3.32 -26.48 9.37
N ALA A 49 -3.96 -25.81 8.40
CA ALA A 49 -3.38 -24.61 7.77
C ALA A 49 -3.42 -23.41 8.72
N TRP A 50 -4.55 -23.22 9.42
CA TRP A 50 -4.68 -22.21 10.47
C TRP A 50 -3.72 -22.43 11.61
N GLU A 51 -3.59 -23.66 12.12
CA GLU A 51 -2.62 -23.99 13.17
C GLU A 51 -1.17 -23.70 12.74
N ARG A 52 -0.81 -23.85 11.46
CA ARG A 52 0.53 -23.50 10.97
C ARG A 52 0.75 -21.99 10.86
N VAL A 53 -0.23 -21.25 10.35
CA VAL A 53 -0.17 -19.78 10.26
C VAL A 53 -0.18 -19.17 11.67
N SER A 54 -1.06 -19.64 12.55
CA SER A 54 -1.13 -19.25 13.96
C SER A 54 0.13 -19.63 14.72
N LYS A 55 0.72 -20.82 14.54
CA LYS A 55 2.02 -21.16 15.15
C LYS A 55 3.17 -20.32 14.61
N ARG A 56 3.11 -19.86 13.34
CA ARG A 56 4.11 -18.97 12.75
C ARG A 56 3.96 -17.54 13.26
N LEU A 57 2.73 -17.05 13.40
CA LEU A 57 2.39 -15.77 14.02
C LEU A 57 2.74 -15.76 15.52
N GLN A 58 2.45 -16.84 16.25
CA GLN A 58 2.85 -17.02 17.66
C GLN A 58 4.38 -17.12 17.84
N ARG A 59 5.14 -17.52 16.80
CA ARG A 59 6.62 -17.57 16.85
C ARG A 59 7.27 -16.22 16.62
N THR A 60 6.57 -15.28 15.99
CA THR A 60 7.03 -13.90 15.81
C THR A 60 6.48 -13.04 16.94
N GLN A 61 7.27 -12.78 17.97
CA GLN A 61 6.90 -11.84 19.05
C GLN A 61 6.64 -10.41 18.53
N SER A 62 7.10 -10.09 17.33
CA SER A 62 6.82 -8.83 16.64
C SER A 62 6.83 -9.06 15.12
N ALA A 63 5.82 -8.52 14.44
CA ALA A 63 5.72 -8.48 12.99
C ALA A 63 6.79 -7.54 12.38
N THR A 64 7.28 -6.56 13.12
CA THR A 64 8.22 -5.56 12.62
C THR A 64 9.69 -5.79 13.00
N ALA A 65 9.97 -6.61 14.02
CA ALA A 65 11.32 -6.75 14.59
C ALA A 65 12.40 -7.25 13.61
N HIS A 66 12.01 -8.05 12.61
CA HIS A 66 12.92 -8.56 11.60
C HIS A 66 13.22 -7.55 10.48
N LEU A 67 12.46 -6.44 10.41
CA LEU A 67 12.62 -5.40 9.40
C LEU A 67 13.64 -4.37 9.86
N LYS A 68 14.60 -4.08 8.98
CA LYS A 68 15.67 -3.11 9.24
C LYS A 68 15.11 -1.70 9.36
N ASP A 69 15.66 -0.93 10.29
CA ASP A 69 15.43 0.51 10.33
C ASP A 69 16.25 1.18 9.23
N THR A 70 15.55 1.82 8.30
CA THR A 70 16.16 2.58 7.22
C THR A 70 16.33 4.04 7.66
N PRO A 71 17.22 4.82 7.01
CA PRO A 71 17.36 6.25 7.30
C PRO A 71 16.02 7.02 7.17
N LEU A 72 15.19 6.62 6.21
CA LEU A 72 13.83 7.13 6.05
C LEU A 72 12.96 6.83 7.27
N ALA A 73 12.90 5.57 7.70
CA ALA A 73 12.12 5.18 8.87
C ALA A 73 12.60 5.90 10.14
N GLN A 74 13.92 6.03 10.32
CA GLN A 74 14.51 6.75 11.45
C GLN A 74 14.15 8.24 11.46
N LEU A 75 14.17 8.90 10.30
CA LEU A 75 13.74 10.30 10.21
C LEU A 75 12.25 10.44 10.54
N MET A 76 11.40 9.58 9.99
CA MET A 76 9.96 9.57 10.28
C MET A 76 9.68 9.36 11.76
N HIS A 77 10.41 8.45 12.41
CA HIS A 77 10.33 8.24 13.86
C HIS A 77 10.70 9.49 14.64
N LYS A 78 11.84 10.12 14.33
CA LYS A 78 12.27 11.36 14.97
C LYS A 78 11.24 12.48 14.86
N ASN A 79 10.59 12.60 13.71
CA ASN A 79 9.58 13.62 13.47
C ASN A 79 8.28 13.32 14.22
N LEU A 80 7.88 12.04 14.31
CA LEU A 80 6.79 11.62 15.19
C LEU A 80 7.11 11.89 16.67
N ASP A 81 8.31 11.59 17.14
CA ASP A 81 8.72 11.92 18.52
C ASP A 81 8.56 13.42 18.79
N THR A 82 8.90 14.25 17.80
CA THR A 82 8.73 15.72 17.88
C THR A 82 7.24 16.11 17.92
N LEU A 83 6.40 15.53 17.07
CA LEU A 83 4.95 15.75 17.05
C LEU A 83 4.29 15.42 18.41
N PHE A 84 4.79 14.39 19.09
CA PHE A 84 4.31 13.98 20.41
C PHE A 84 5.07 14.63 21.57
N GLU A 85 5.89 15.66 21.32
CA GLU A 85 6.67 16.39 22.34
C GLU A 85 7.56 15.45 23.19
N GLY A 86 8.08 14.39 22.58
CA GLY A 86 8.88 13.35 23.24
C GLY A 86 8.06 12.38 24.10
N LYS A 87 6.72 12.49 24.14
CA LYS A 87 5.86 11.52 24.83
C LYS A 87 5.78 10.23 24.01
N ARG A 88 5.76 9.09 24.70
CA ARG A 88 5.63 7.77 24.09
C ARG A 88 4.32 7.67 23.30
N HIS A 89 4.42 7.40 22.00
CA HIS A 89 3.27 7.31 21.08
C HIS A 89 2.99 5.90 20.56
N ASN A 90 3.84 4.91 20.87
CA ASN A 90 3.69 3.51 20.49
C ASN A 90 3.57 3.28 18.97
N LEU A 91 4.24 4.10 18.15
CA LEU A 91 4.21 3.96 16.68
C LEU A 91 5.53 3.38 16.19
N THR A 92 5.42 2.46 15.23
CA THR A 92 6.55 1.85 14.54
C THR A 92 6.44 2.08 13.04
N VAL A 93 7.35 2.87 12.47
CA VAL A 93 7.48 3.07 11.02
C VAL A 93 8.49 2.06 10.45
N LYS A 94 8.13 1.40 9.34
CA LYS A 94 9.02 0.49 8.62
C LYS A 94 8.93 0.66 7.12
N GLU A 95 10.09 0.66 6.45
CA GLU A 95 10.17 0.38 5.01
C GLU A 95 10.09 -1.14 4.81
N VAL A 96 8.95 -1.62 4.31
CA VAL A 96 8.68 -3.06 4.16
C VAL A 96 9.10 -3.61 2.80
N PHE A 97 9.27 -2.74 1.81
CA PHE A 97 9.71 -3.09 0.46
C PHE A 97 10.46 -1.93 -0.19
N SER A 98 11.53 -2.23 -0.90
CA SER A 98 12.27 -1.26 -1.70
C SER A 98 13.01 -1.95 -2.84
N LYS A 99 12.74 -1.54 -4.08
CA LYS A 99 13.32 -2.16 -5.27
C LYS A 99 13.43 -1.14 -6.41
N GLU A 100 14.52 -1.22 -7.16
CA GLU A 100 14.63 -0.53 -8.44
C GLU A 100 13.93 -1.33 -9.55
N LEU A 101 13.07 -0.65 -10.30
CA LEU A 101 12.22 -1.21 -11.34
C LEU A 101 12.35 -0.38 -12.61
N LEU A 102 12.14 -1.03 -13.76
CA LEU A 102 11.97 -0.35 -15.04
C LEU A 102 10.50 -0.08 -15.28
N TYR A 103 10.17 1.07 -15.89
CA TYR A 103 8.78 1.36 -16.24
C TYR A 103 8.22 0.32 -17.21
N SER A 104 9.01 -0.12 -18.19
CA SER A 104 8.57 -1.17 -19.12
C SER A 104 8.26 -2.54 -18.49
N GLU A 105 8.62 -2.76 -17.22
CA GLU A 105 8.29 -3.98 -16.46
C GLU A 105 6.94 -3.91 -15.75
N THR A 106 6.27 -2.75 -15.70
CA THR A 106 4.92 -2.65 -15.16
C THR A 106 3.88 -3.05 -16.20
N ALA A 107 2.62 -3.24 -15.78
CA ALA A 107 1.53 -3.52 -16.72
C ALA A 107 1.32 -2.34 -17.69
N GLU A 108 1.30 -1.13 -17.13
CA GLU A 108 1.11 0.13 -17.83
C GLU A 108 2.28 0.41 -18.78
N GLY A 109 3.52 0.19 -18.34
CA GLY A 109 4.68 0.42 -19.19
C GLY A 109 4.80 -0.59 -20.33
N ARG A 110 4.39 -1.86 -20.13
CA ARG A 110 4.28 -2.83 -21.22
C ARG A 110 3.25 -2.37 -22.26
N GLU A 111 2.09 -1.90 -21.83
CA GLU A 111 1.05 -1.40 -22.71
C GLU A 111 1.50 -0.14 -23.47
N ALA A 112 2.11 0.82 -22.76
CA ALA A 112 2.64 2.04 -23.36
C ALA A 112 3.72 1.73 -24.41
N LYS A 113 4.63 0.80 -24.11
CA LYS A 113 5.66 0.35 -25.06
C LYS A 113 5.06 -0.28 -26.31
N GLN A 114 4.04 -1.13 -26.16
CA GLN A 114 3.33 -1.74 -27.29
C GLN A 114 2.58 -0.70 -28.11
N MET A 115 1.92 0.27 -27.47
CA MET A 115 1.23 1.37 -28.14
C MET A 115 2.20 2.22 -28.95
N LEU A 116 3.29 2.70 -28.34
CA LEU A 116 4.27 3.54 -29.04
C LEU A 116 4.93 2.80 -30.21
N HIS A 117 5.26 1.52 -30.04
CA HIS A 117 5.77 0.69 -31.11
C HIS A 117 4.81 0.58 -32.30
N ARG A 118 3.50 0.41 -32.06
CA ARG A 118 2.47 0.37 -33.13
C ARG A 118 2.40 1.66 -33.94
N HIS A 119 2.81 2.79 -33.37
CA HIS A 119 2.84 4.09 -34.03
C HIS A 119 4.22 4.48 -34.55
N GLY A 120 5.20 3.56 -34.53
CA GLY A 120 6.57 3.85 -34.98
C GLY A 120 7.32 4.84 -34.07
N ILE A 121 6.84 5.06 -32.84
CA ILE A 121 7.46 5.97 -31.88
C ILE A 121 8.42 5.16 -31.00
N GLN A 122 9.66 5.63 -30.87
CA GLN A 122 10.64 5.02 -29.99
C GLN A 122 10.21 5.16 -28.53
N PHE A 123 10.18 4.03 -27.80
CA PHE A 123 9.96 4.03 -26.37
C PHE A 123 11.26 4.35 -25.63
N ILE A 124 11.25 5.38 -24.80
CA ILE A 124 12.34 5.70 -23.88
C ILE A 124 11.95 5.15 -22.51
N ASP A 125 12.67 4.12 -22.07
CA ASP A 125 12.46 3.53 -20.76
C ASP A 125 13.13 4.36 -19.66
N TYR A 126 12.66 4.20 -18.43
CA TYR A 126 13.23 4.87 -17.27
C TYR A 126 13.11 3.97 -16.04
N SER A 127 14.15 4.01 -15.20
CA SER A 127 14.13 3.32 -13.91
C SER A 127 13.58 4.24 -12.82
N TYR A 128 12.99 3.61 -11.82
CA TYR A 128 12.57 4.26 -10.59
C TYR A 128 12.73 3.30 -9.43
N ARG A 129 12.90 3.85 -8.23
CA ARG A 129 12.84 3.07 -7.00
C ARG A 129 11.40 3.08 -6.49
N TYR A 130 10.82 1.91 -6.32
CA TYR A 130 9.56 1.75 -5.61
C TYR A 130 9.84 1.48 -4.14
N ARG A 131 9.19 2.21 -3.23
CA ARG A 131 9.21 1.91 -1.79
C ARG A 131 7.81 1.72 -1.26
N MET A 132 7.68 0.86 -0.26
CA MET A 132 6.48 0.72 0.56
C MET A 132 6.82 0.95 2.02
N ILE A 133 6.10 1.88 2.63
CA ILE A 133 6.26 2.32 4.01
C ILE A 133 4.98 1.94 4.75
N CYS A 134 5.13 1.27 5.88
CA CYS A 134 4.03 0.84 6.73
C CYS A 134 4.22 1.38 8.14
N VAL A 135 3.11 1.72 8.79
CA VAL A 135 3.11 2.20 10.17
C VAL A 135 2.20 1.36 11.04
N PHE A 136 2.78 0.87 12.12
CA PHE A 136 2.16 0.00 13.10
C PHE A 136 1.97 0.77 14.40
N GLN A 137 0.92 0.47 15.15
CA GLN A 137 0.74 0.93 16.52
C GLN A 137 0.77 -0.28 17.45
N GLU A 138 1.54 -0.22 18.53
CA GLU A 138 1.42 -1.19 19.62
C GLU A 138 0.12 -0.92 20.41
N GLN A 139 -0.80 -1.88 20.39
CA GLN A 139 -2.06 -1.86 21.12
C GLN A 139 -2.19 -3.18 21.89
N ASP A 140 -2.31 -3.10 23.22
CA ASP A 140 -2.47 -4.27 24.09
C ASP A 140 -1.44 -5.39 23.86
N GLY A 141 -0.19 -5.00 23.55
CA GLY A 141 0.92 -5.92 23.26
C GLY A 141 0.97 -6.45 21.82
N GLU A 142 0.03 -6.04 20.95
CA GLU A 142 -0.03 -6.44 19.55
C GLU A 142 0.33 -5.28 18.61
N GLU A 143 1.01 -5.59 17.49
CA GLU A 143 1.35 -4.59 16.47
C GLU A 143 0.24 -4.48 15.41
N VAL A 144 -0.50 -3.37 15.44
CA VAL A 144 -1.62 -3.11 14.53
C VAL A 144 -1.17 -2.21 13.38
N LEU A 145 -1.14 -2.75 12.15
CA LEU A 145 -0.91 -1.97 10.93
C LEU A 145 -2.11 -1.06 10.65
N PHE A 146 -1.90 0.25 10.54
CA PHE A 146 -2.99 1.20 10.32
C PHE A 146 -2.76 2.20 9.17
N PHE A 147 -1.53 2.33 8.68
CA PHE A 147 -1.20 3.24 7.59
C PHE A 147 -0.16 2.62 6.66
N CYS A 148 -0.37 2.79 5.35
CA CYS A 148 0.53 2.34 4.29
C CYS A 148 0.68 3.44 3.23
N MET A 149 1.90 3.66 2.77
CA MET A 149 2.21 4.57 1.67
C MET A 149 3.23 3.92 0.73
N SER A 150 2.99 4.01 -0.57
CA SER A 150 3.99 3.67 -1.57
C SER A 150 4.40 4.89 -2.39
N VAL A 151 5.65 4.90 -2.80
CA VAL A 151 6.26 5.99 -3.56
C VAL A 151 7.07 5.46 -4.73
N LYS A 152 7.13 6.26 -5.80
CA LYS A 152 7.99 6.04 -6.97
C LYS A 152 9.02 7.17 -7.02
N GLU A 153 10.30 6.79 -6.96
CA GLU A 153 11.46 7.69 -6.83
C GLU A 153 12.26 7.69 -8.14
N TYR A 154 12.23 8.80 -8.89
CA TYR A 154 12.88 8.96 -10.20
C TYR A 154 14.17 9.75 -10.06
N ARG A 155 15.25 9.08 -9.66
CA ARG A 155 16.52 9.73 -9.30
C ARG A 155 17.12 10.57 -10.43
N ALA A 156 17.09 10.08 -11.67
CA ALA A 156 17.69 10.79 -12.80
C ALA A 156 16.98 12.12 -13.10
N GLN A 157 15.67 12.17 -12.91
CA GLN A 157 14.83 13.34 -13.14
C GLN A 157 14.63 14.19 -11.88
N LYS A 158 15.15 13.74 -10.73
CA LYS A 158 15.05 14.38 -9.42
C LYS A 158 13.61 14.70 -9.00
N TRP A 159 12.67 13.82 -9.30
CA TRP A 159 11.33 13.90 -8.74
C TRP A 159 10.87 12.57 -8.17
N CYS A 160 9.89 12.62 -7.29
CA CYS A 160 9.21 11.44 -6.77
C CYS A 160 7.69 11.64 -6.80
N SER A 161 6.95 10.55 -6.72
CA SER A 161 5.49 10.56 -6.62
C SER A 161 5.04 9.70 -5.46
N VAL A 162 4.03 10.15 -4.72
CA VAL A 162 3.21 9.26 -3.90
C VAL A 162 2.32 8.47 -4.87
N ASP A 163 2.45 7.15 -4.87
CA ASP A 163 1.74 6.27 -5.81
C ASP A 163 0.40 5.85 -5.21
N TYR A 164 0.43 5.31 -3.99
CA TYR A 164 -0.77 5.00 -3.21
C TYR A 164 -0.57 5.39 -1.74
N LEU A 165 -1.67 5.81 -1.12
CA LEU A 165 -1.74 6.08 0.31
C LEU A 165 -3.07 5.55 0.83
N ASP A 166 -3.02 4.78 1.91
CA ASP A 166 -4.22 4.20 2.51
C ASP A 166 -4.05 4.09 4.03
N SER A 167 -5.18 4.12 4.73
CA SER A 167 -5.21 3.94 6.18
C SER A 167 -6.51 3.28 6.63
N VAL A 168 -6.49 2.72 7.83
CA VAL A 168 -7.69 2.22 8.51
C VAL A 168 -7.87 2.93 9.84
N SER A 169 -9.12 3.16 10.24
CA SER A 169 -9.47 3.87 11.48
C SER A 169 -9.28 3.02 12.75
N LEU A 170 -8.27 2.16 12.79
CA LEU A 170 -7.90 1.33 13.95
C LEU A 170 -6.90 2.03 14.87
N TYR A 171 -6.32 3.16 14.46
CA TYR A 171 -5.47 3.98 15.33
C TYR A 171 -6.26 4.49 16.55
N SER A 172 -5.77 4.21 17.76
CA SER A 172 -6.49 4.53 19.01
C SER A 172 -6.45 6.02 19.38
N GLY A 173 -5.46 6.78 18.90
CA GLY A 173 -5.29 8.21 19.18
C GLY A 173 -6.15 9.11 18.29
N VAL A 174 -7.49 8.98 18.32
CA VAL A 174 -8.40 9.66 17.37
C VAL A 174 -8.11 11.15 17.15
N VAL A 175 -7.75 11.89 18.22
CA VAL A 175 -7.42 13.32 18.16
C VAL A 175 -6.16 13.62 17.34
N PHE A 176 -5.17 12.72 17.38
CA PHE A 176 -3.89 12.87 16.68
C PHE A 176 -3.87 12.18 15.32
N ARG A 177 -4.88 11.38 14.97
CA ARG A 177 -4.89 10.53 13.77
C ARG A 177 -4.52 11.30 12.50
N THR A 178 -5.20 12.43 12.29
CA THR A 178 -4.94 13.30 11.15
C THR A 178 -3.52 13.87 11.17
N LYS A 179 -3.07 14.38 12.32
CA LYS A 179 -1.72 14.94 12.46
C LYS A 179 -0.63 13.91 12.22
N VAL A 180 -0.84 12.67 12.67
CA VAL A 180 0.09 11.56 12.42
C VAL A 180 0.19 11.26 10.92
N TYR A 181 -0.94 11.22 10.20
CA TYR A 181 -0.91 10.99 8.76
C TYR A 181 -0.19 12.11 8.02
N GLU A 182 -0.46 13.36 8.40
CA GLU A 182 0.17 14.56 7.84
C GLU A 182 1.69 14.53 8.09
N GLU A 183 2.12 14.25 9.32
CA GLU A 183 3.53 14.16 9.70
C GLU A 183 4.27 13.05 8.95
N LEU A 184 3.65 11.88 8.76
CA LEU A 184 4.23 10.79 7.98
C LEU A 184 4.48 11.19 6.53
N ILE A 185 3.53 11.90 5.92
CA ILE A 185 3.68 12.36 4.54
C ILE A 185 4.75 13.45 4.46
N TYR A 186 4.74 14.44 5.36
CA TYR A 186 5.74 15.50 5.40
C TYR A 186 7.16 14.98 5.67
N SER A 187 7.30 14.01 6.56
CA SER A 187 8.57 13.35 6.84
C SER A 187 9.14 12.65 5.60
N TYR A 188 8.28 12.09 4.73
CA TYR A 188 8.74 11.57 3.44
C TYR A 188 9.23 12.70 2.52
N PHE A 189 8.53 13.83 2.47
CA PHE A 189 8.95 14.96 1.62
C PHE A 189 10.27 15.56 2.12
N GLU A 190 10.44 15.71 3.43
CA GLU A 190 11.70 16.12 4.04
C GLU A 190 12.82 15.14 3.67
N TYR A 191 12.57 13.84 3.80
CA TYR A 191 13.53 12.83 3.39
C TYR A 191 13.90 12.95 1.92
N ALA A 192 12.91 13.03 1.03
CA ALA A 192 13.11 13.12 -0.41
C ALA A 192 13.97 14.35 -0.76
N ARG A 193 13.66 15.51 -0.17
CA ARG A 193 14.46 16.73 -0.30
C ARG A 193 15.88 16.53 0.19
N SER A 194 16.07 15.90 1.36
CA SER A 194 17.39 15.66 1.96
C SER A 194 18.31 14.79 1.09
N ILE A 195 17.74 13.94 0.24
CA ILE A 195 18.50 13.05 -0.66
C ILE A 195 18.53 13.54 -2.12
N GLY A 196 18.13 14.79 -2.35
CA GLY A 196 18.33 15.49 -3.63
C GLY A 196 17.17 15.44 -4.63
N TYR A 197 15.97 15.06 -4.20
CA TYR A 197 14.77 15.27 -5.03
C TYR A 197 14.32 16.73 -4.96
N GLU A 198 13.89 17.26 -6.10
CA GLU A 198 13.52 18.67 -6.30
C GLU A 198 12.01 18.87 -6.45
N ARG A 199 11.24 17.80 -6.71
CA ARG A 199 9.78 17.84 -6.87
C ARG A 199 9.11 16.61 -6.31
N VAL A 200 7.95 16.79 -5.70
CA VAL A 200 7.05 15.70 -5.30
C VAL A 200 5.74 15.86 -6.05
N HIS A 201 5.27 14.79 -6.67
CA HIS A 201 3.98 14.72 -7.32
C HIS A 201 3.01 13.90 -6.46
N ILE A 202 1.77 14.37 -6.36
CA ILE A 202 0.69 13.63 -5.72
C ILE A 202 -0.53 13.71 -6.62
N PHE A 203 -1.09 12.56 -6.95
CA PHE A 203 -2.38 12.49 -7.61
C PHE A 203 -3.46 12.24 -6.54
N VAL A 204 -4.35 13.21 -6.36
CA VAL A 204 -5.43 13.11 -5.38
C VAL A 204 -6.62 12.41 -6.03
N SER A 205 -6.82 11.16 -5.64
CA SER A 205 -8.02 10.40 -6.01
C SER A 205 -8.62 9.80 -4.75
N ALA A 206 -9.86 10.14 -4.47
CA ALA A 206 -10.71 9.35 -3.60
C ALA A 206 -10.94 7.99 -4.26
N LEU A 207 -11.16 6.98 -3.42
CA LEU A 207 -11.55 5.65 -3.88
C LEU A 207 -12.96 5.68 -4.46
N GLY A 208 -13.16 4.96 -5.56
CA GLY A 208 -14.50 4.67 -6.07
C GLY A 208 -15.28 3.70 -5.17
N GLU A 209 -16.57 3.54 -5.45
CA GLU A 209 -17.40 2.56 -4.75
C GLU A 209 -16.83 1.14 -4.95
N ASN A 210 -16.57 0.44 -3.84
CA ASN A 210 -15.98 -0.92 -3.80
C ASN A 210 -14.50 -1.02 -4.22
N GLU A 211 -13.78 0.09 -4.32
CA GLU A 211 -12.34 0.08 -4.54
C GLU A 211 -11.53 -0.01 -3.24
N GLU A 212 -10.41 -0.73 -3.32
CA GLU A 212 -9.47 -0.91 -2.22
C GLU A 212 -8.06 -0.56 -2.71
N TYR A 213 -7.27 0.12 -1.86
CA TYR A 213 -5.84 0.32 -2.12
C TYR A 213 -5.05 -0.77 -1.40
N PHE A 214 -4.62 -0.52 -0.16
CA PHE A 214 -3.78 -1.47 0.58
C PHE A 214 -4.56 -2.35 1.54
N PHE A 215 -5.60 -1.82 2.18
CA PHE A 215 -6.35 -2.55 3.21
C PHE A 215 -7.56 -3.26 2.61
N HIS A 216 -7.50 -4.59 2.59
CA HIS A 216 -8.65 -5.41 2.23
C HIS A 216 -9.72 -5.31 3.32
N LYS A 217 -10.93 -4.87 2.96
CA LYS A 217 -12.08 -4.64 3.84
C LYS A 217 -11.78 -3.70 5.01
N ARG A 218 -12.25 -2.47 4.87
CA ARG A 218 -12.18 -1.47 5.95
C ARG A 218 -13.26 -1.72 7.02
N PRO A 219 -13.05 -1.27 8.26
CA PRO A 219 -14.10 -1.28 9.28
C PRO A 219 -15.38 -0.63 8.76
N THR A 220 -16.53 -1.25 8.98
CA THR A 220 -17.83 -0.75 8.44
C THR A 220 -18.23 0.61 8.99
N THR A 221 -17.69 0.99 10.15
CA THR A 221 -17.89 2.31 10.77
C THR A 221 -16.99 3.40 10.19
N MET A 222 -15.99 3.04 9.38
CA MET A 222 -15.06 3.98 8.77
C MET A 222 -15.74 4.70 7.60
N ARG A 223 -15.74 6.04 7.65
CA ARG A 223 -16.16 6.87 6.51
C ARG A 223 -14.96 7.15 5.61
N LEU A 224 -15.13 6.90 4.32
CA LEU A 224 -14.15 7.31 3.32
C LEU A 224 -14.33 8.79 2.99
N PRO A 225 -13.24 9.56 2.86
CA PRO A 225 -13.33 10.94 2.43
C PRO A 225 -13.73 11.01 0.95
N GLU A 226 -14.66 11.90 0.63
CA GLU A 226 -15.03 12.19 -0.76
C GLU A 226 -13.97 13.06 -1.45
N GLN A 227 -13.94 13.04 -2.78
CA GLN A 227 -12.97 13.79 -3.60
C GLN A 227 -12.85 15.27 -3.19
N PRO A 228 -13.94 16.05 -2.99
CA PRO A 228 -13.82 17.45 -2.59
C PRO A 228 -13.15 17.61 -1.22
N MET A 229 -13.40 16.70 -0.28
CA MET A 229 -12.81 16.75 1.05
C MET A 229 -11.29 16.56 1.00
N LEU A 230 -10.82 15.66 0.13
CA LEU A 230 -9.39 15.45 -0.09
C LEU A 230 -8.75 16.69 -0.71
N MET A 231 -9.39 17.30 -1.71
CA MET A 231 -8.86 18.49 -2.40
C MET A 231 -8.90 19.77 -1.56
N ILE A 232 -9.88 19.93 -0.67
CA ILE A 232 -10.04 21.12 0.19
C ILE A 232 -9.03 21.15 1.32
N ARG A 233 -8.56 19.98 1.80
CA ARG A 233 -7.44 19.95 2.74
C ARG A 233 -6.24 20.58 2.04
N GLN A 234 -5.69 21.65 2.63
CA GLN A 234 -4.56 22.46 2.14
C GLN A 234 -3.31 21.67 1.71
N PHE A 235 -3.28 20.37 1.97
CA PHE A 235 -2.22 19.44 1.63
C PHE A 235 -1.88 19.33 0.14
N PHE A 236 -2.83 19.59 -0.77
CA PHE A 236 -2.66 19.30 -2.21
C PHE A 236 -2.80 20.50 -3.15
N THR A 237 -3.24 21.65 -2.65
CA THR A 237 -3.50 22.84 -3.48
C THR A 237 -2.25 23.69 -3.73
N GLU A 238 -1.19 23.51 -2.93
CA GLU A 238 0.12 24.07 -3.23
C GLU A 238 0.95 22.99 -3.90
N GLN A 239 1.31 23.19 -5.17
CA GLN A 239 2.31 22.32 -5.81
C GLN A 239 3.60 22.45 -5.02
N LEU A 240 3.97 21.38 -4.32
CA LEU A 240 5.16 21.26 -3.48
C LEU A 240 6.44 21.33 -4.35
N HIS A 241 6.77 22.53 -4.78
CA HIS A 241 8.14 22.91 -5.10
C HIS A 241 8.87 23.09 -3.77
N PHE A 242 9.98 22.36 -3.60
CA PHE A 242 10.85 22.53 -2.44
C PHE A 242 11.54 23.90 -2.42
#